data_AF-A0A957FVA9-F1
#
_entry.id   AF-A0A957FVA9-F1
#
_cell.length_a   1.000
_cell.length_b   1.000
_cell.length_c   1.000
_cell.angle_alpha   90.00
_cell.angle_beta   90.00
_cell.angle_gamma   90.00
#
_symmetry.space_group_name_H-M   'P 1'
#
loop_
_entity.id
_entity.type
_entity.pdbx_description
1 polymer ?
#
loop_
_entity_poly.entity_id
_entity_poly.type
_entity_poly.pdbx_seq_one_letter_code
_entity_poly.pdbx_strand_id
1 'polypeptide(L)'
;MTTSTENARQIETDTETEPESRSPLVPIAVILVIILVFLLIVVGLFNAFSGDSGTFFGGGPTATPRGVLSDNPVLLSFSDLDSDPFAVRDQYVRVTGRFFAQTPVACVPNKGPRPRWGLIADGLQMDGVGLRDLQTLVPEGAELTVDGVWRLYEGPLGCGKEPPVGTLWYLEAQRVYQPNPLLFDNFEFTTPFARVGNSASELGTSTP
;
A
#
# COMPACT_ATOMS: atom_id res chain seq x y z
N MET A 1 -22.19 -98.77 54.67
CA MET A 1 -22.41 -97.76 55.72
C MET A 1 -22.02 -96.40 55.14
N THR A 2 -22.90 -95.39 55.33
CA THR A 2 -22.67 -93.93 55.19
C THR A 2 -22.26 -93.41 53.80
N THR A 3 -22.89 -92.42 53.16
CA THR A 3 -24.01 -91.50 53.48
C THR A 3 -24.28 -90.62 52.24
N SER A 4 -25.51 -90.10 52.12
CA SER A 4 -25.89 -88.75 51.65
C SER A 4 -25.60 -88.31 50.19
N THR A 5 -26.63 -87.95 49.41
CA THR A 5 -27.38 -86.65 49.39
C THR A 5 -26.69 -85.68 48.42
N GLU A 6 -27.32 -84.85 47.60
CA GLU A 6 -28.68 -84.56 47.13
C GLU A 6 -28.52 -83.22 46.36
N ASN A 7 -29.24 -83.06 45.24
CA ASN A 7 -29.70 -81.81 44.62
C ASN A 7 -28.68 -80.71 44.24
N ALA A 8 -28.55 -80.43 42.94
CA ALA A 8 -29.37 -79.47 42.17
C ALA A 8 -28.94 -78.01 42.34
N ARG A 9 -28.58 -77.34 41.23
CA ARG A 9 -29.00 -75.96 40.99
C ARG A 9 -28.75 -75.50 39.55
N GLN A 10 -29.85 -75.36 38.85
CA GLN A 10 -30.07 -74.53 37.68
C GLN A 10 -30.24 -73.09 38.18
N ILE A 11 -29.46 -72.11 37.69
CA ILE A 11 -29.85 -70.69 37.69
C ILE A 11 -29.30 -70.02 36.43
N GLU A 12 -30.26 -69.67 35.60
CA GLU A 12 -30.27 -68.72 34.49
C GLU A 12 -30.01 -67.32 35.06
N THR A 13 -28.92 -66.67 34.64
CA THR A 13 -28.63 -65.31 35.09
C THR A 13 -29.27 -64.35 34.09
N ASP A 14 -30.45 -63.89 34.47
CA ASP A 14 -31.20 -62.85 33.80
C ASP A 14 -30.42 -61.54 33.72
N THR A 15 -30.54 -60.95 32.54
CA THR A 15 -30.10 -59.60 32.20
C THR A 15 -31.11 -58.62 32.79
N GLU A 16 -30.74 -57.95 33.87
CA GLU A 16 -31.49 -56.80 34.37
C GLU A 16 -30.55 -55.60 34.43
N THR A 17 -30.59 -54.76 33.38
CA THR A 17 -29.97 -53.44 33.39
C THR A 17 -31.05 -52.44 33.74
N GLU A 18 -31.07 -52.05 35.01
CA GLU A 18 -31.90 -51.00 35.59
C GLU A 18 -31.68 -49.66 34.84
N PRO A 19 -32.74 -48.95 34.40
CA PRO A 19 -32.61 -47.59 33.89
C PRO A 19 -32.41 -46.63 35.07
N GLU A 20 -31.16 -46.41 35.45
CA GLU A 20 -30.76 -45.38 36.41
C GLU A 20 -31.29 -44.02 35.90
N SER A 21 -32.34 -43.53 36.57
CA SER A 21 -32.96 -42.22 36.40
C SER A 21 -31.95 -41.11 36.74
N ARG A 22 -31.00 -40.89 35.82
CA ARG A 22 -30.07 -39.77 35.86
C ARG A 22 -30.79 -38.52 35.37
N SER A 23 -30.98 -37.59 36.29
CA SER A 23 -31.47 -36.23 36.07
C SER A 23 -30.99 -35.68 34.72
N PRO A 24 -31.89 -35.37 33.76
CA PRO A 24 -31.52 -34.93 32.40
C PRO A 24 -30.85 -33.54 32.38
N LEU A 25 -30.74 -32.87 33.53
CA LEU A 25 -30.08 -31.57 33.66
C LEU A 25 -28.57 -31.64 33.40
N VAL A 26 -27.91 -32.77 33.68
CA VAL A 26 -26.46 -32.92 33.47
C VAL A 26 -26.07 -32.96 31.98
N PRO A 27 -26.70 -33.79 31.11
CA PRO A 27 -26.37 -33.73 29.68
C PRO A 27 -26.78 -32.40 29.04
N ILE A 28 -27.87 -31.77 29.49
CA ILE A 28 -28.31 -30.46 28.98
C ILE A 28 -27.27 -29.37 29.33
N ALA A 29 -26.75 -29.36 30.56
CA ALA A 29 -25.72 -28.42 30.96
C ALA A 29 -24.42 -28.61 30.14
N VAL A 30 -24.02 -29.85 29.89
CA VAL A 30 -22.84 -30.16 29.06
C VAL A 30 -23.05 -29.70 27.60
N ILE A 31 -24.23 -29.94 27.03
CA ILE A 31 -24.56 -29.48 25.66
C ILE A 31 -24.55 -27.95 25.58
N LEU A 32 -25.10 -27.24 26.57
CA LEU A 32 -25.09 -25.78 26.60
C LEU A 32 -23.66 -25.21 26.70
N VAL A 33 -22.78 -25.84 27.49
CA VAL A 33 -21.37 -25.45 27.58
C VAL A 33 -20.66 -25.67 26.23
N ILE A 34 -20.91 -26.79 25.55
CA ILE A 34 -20.34 -27.07 24.22
C ILE A 34 -20.83 -26.03 23.19
N ILE A 35 -22.12 -25.69 23.19
CA ILE A 35 -22.69 -24.68 22.29
C ILE A 35 -22.08 -23.31 22.58
N LEU A 36 -21.94 -22.93 23.86
CA LEU A 36 -21.33 -21.67 24.26
C LEU A 36 -19.86 -21.59 23.81
N VAL A 37 -19.08 -22.65 24.01
CA VAL A 37 -17.68 -22.73 23.57
C VAL A 37 -17.60 -22.65 22.04
N PHE A 38 -18.46 -23.37 21.33
CA PHE A 38 -18.52 -23.30 19.86
C PHE A 38 -18.87 -21.89 19.38
N LEU A 39 -19.83 -21.22 20.03
CA LEU A 39 -20.24 -19.86 19.68
C LEU A 39 -19.13 -18.85 19.99
N LEU A 40 -18.38 -19.04 21.09
CA LEU A 40 -17.18 -18.24 21.39
C LEU A 40 -16.05 -18.48 20.39
N ILE A 41 -15.87 -19.71 19.88
CA ILE A 41 -14.89 -20.01 18.83
C ILE A 41 -15.33 -19.37 17.50
N VAL A 42 -16.62 -19.45 17.14
CA VAL A 42 -17.14 -18.81 15.92
C VAL A 42 -17.03 -17.30 16.02
N VAL A 43 -17.43 -16.68 17.13
CA VAL A 43 -17.29 -15.23 17.34
C VAL A 43 -15.82 -14.83 17.42
N GLY A 44 -14.96 -15.64 18.03
CA GLY A 44 -13.51 -15.44 18.06
C GLY A 44 -12.88 -15.53 16.66
N LEU A 45 -13.31 -16.46 15.82
CA LEU A 45 -12.90 -16.56 14.42
C LEU A 45 -13.42 -15.37 13.61
N PHE A 46 -14.69 -14.99 13.74
CA PHE A 46 -15.25 -13.81 13.08
C PHE A 46 -14.55 -12.52 13.52
N ASN A 47 -14.18 -12.39 14.79
CA ASN A 47 -13.41 -11.25 15.30
C ASN A 47 -11.93 -11.31 14.93
N ALA A 48 -11.33 -12.51 14.79
CA ALA A 48 -9.99 -12.67 14.24
C ALA A 48 -9.94 -12.33 12.73
N PHE A 49 -11.04 -12.51 12.01
CA PHE A 49 -11.21 -11.97 10.65
C PHE A 49 -11.57 -10.48 10.62
N SER A 50 -11.92 -9.87 11.76
CA SER A 50 -12.40 -8.47 11.83
C SER A 50 -11.52 -7.54 12.70
N GLY A 51 -10.38 -8.00 13.21
CA GLY A 51 -9.59 -7.24 14.19
C GLY A 51 -8.09 -7.50 14.12
N ASP A 52 -7.41 -6.58 13.45
CA ASP A 52 -5.97 -6.28 13.53
C ASP A 52 -5.00 -7.38 13.09
N SER A 53 -5.13 -7.77 11.83
CA SER A 53 -3.95 -8.15 11.08
C SER A 53 -3.09 -6.90 10.88
N GLY A 54 -2.11 -6.69 11.78
CA GLY A 54 -0.88 -5.92 11.54
C GLY A 54 -0.01 -6.52 10.42
N THR A 55 -0.64 -7.12 9.42
CA THR A 55 -0.07 -7.49 8.15
C THR A 55 0.09 -6.23 7.33
N PHE A 56 1.32 -5.98 6.91
CA PHE A 56 1.65 -5.22 5.71
C PHE A 56 0.45 -5.13 4.77
N PHE A 57 -0.19 -3.96 4.69
CA PHE A 57 -0.97 -3.61 3.52
C PHE A 57 0.04 -3.41 2.37
N GLY A 58 0.59 -4.51 1.88
CA GLY A 58 0.85 -4.62 0.46
C GLY A 58 -0.48 -4.33 -0.20
N GLY A 59 -0.52 -3.33 -1.09
CA GLY A 59 -1.72 -3.04 -1.85
C GLY A 59 -2.30 -4.36 -2.35
N GLY A 60 -3.59 -4.57 -2.13
CA GLY A 60 -4.32 -5.62 -2.85
C GLY A 60 -3.91 -5.55 -4.32
N PRO A 61 -3.76 -6.69 -5.01
CA PRO A 61 -3.01 -6.80 -6.26
C PRO A 61 -3.25 -5.56 -7.10
N THR A 62 -2.23 -4.70 -7.17
CA THR A 62 -2.24 -3.55 -8.08
C THR A 62 -2.65 -4.16 -9.40
N ALA A 63 -3.81 -3.75 -9.93
CA ALA A 63 -4.37 -4.35 -11.13
C ALA A 63 -3.25 -4.42 -12.16
N THR A 64 -2.75 -5.65 -12.40
CA THR A 64 -1.67 -5.84 -13.34
C THR A 64 -2.23 -5.34 -14.66
N PRO A 65 -1.61 -4.33 -15.30
CA PRO A 65 -2.24 -3.66 -16.42
C PRO A 65 -2.71 -4.69 -17.44
N ARG A 66 -4.00 -4.66 -17.76
CA ARG A 66 -4.51 -5.37 -18.94
C ARG A 66 -4.08 -4.54 -20.15
N GLY A 67 -2.85 -4.75 -20.56
CA GLY A 67 -2.22 -4.05 -21.67
C GLY A 67 -0.79 -4.52 -21.80
N VAL A 68 -0.32 -4.66 -23.04
CA VAL A 68 1.11 -4.81 -23.31
C VAL A 68 1.75 -3.52 -22.81
N LEU A 69 2.36 -3.54 -21.62
CA LEU A 69 3.30 -2.51 -21.20
C LEU A 69 4.42 -2.56 -22.24
N SER A 70 4.31 -1.70 -23.25
CA SER A 70 5.42 -1.45 -24.15
C SER A 70 6.56 -0.94 -23.28
N ASP A 71 7.69 -1.65 -23.26
CA ASP A 71 8.88 -1.26 -22.48
C ASP A 71 9.45 0.10 -22.94
N ASN A 72 8.95 0.63 -24.07
CA ASN A 72 9.31 1.94 -24.59
C ASN A 72 8.27 2.98 -24.17
N PRO A 73 8.61 3.92 -23.26
CA PRO A 73 7.70 4.98 -22.89
C PRO A 73 7.47 5.93 -24.08
N VAL A 74 6.21 6.34 -24.27
CA VAL A 74 5.86 7.36 -25.26
C VAL A 74 6.28 8.72 -24.71
N LEU A 75 7.15 9.43 -25.45
CA LEU A 75 7.52 10.79 -25.09
C LEU A 75 6.34 11.73 -25.40
N LEU A 76 5.80 12.38 -24.36
CA LEU A 76 4.67 13.29 -24.48
C LEU A 76 4.97 14.63 -23.81
N SER A 77 4.47 15.71 -24.42
CA SER A 77 4.44 17.03 -23.79
C SER A 77 3.21 17.19 -22.90
N PHE A 78 3.19 18.23 -22.07
CA PHE A 78 2.05 18.54 -21.21
C PHE A 78 0.84 18.98 -22.03
N SER A 79 1.07 19.72 -23.12
CA SER A 79 0.02 20.09 -24.06
C SER A 79 -0.63 18.88 -24.72
N ASP A 80 0.14 17.82 -25.02
CA ASP A 80 -0.43 16.60 -25.61
C ASP A 80 -1.35 15.90 -24.61
N LEU A 81 -0.92 15.78 -23.35
CA LEU A 81 -1.72 15.18 -22.27
C LEU A 81 -3.01 15.96 -21.98
N ASP A 82 -2.98 17.29 -22.03
CA ASP A 82 -4.15 18.13 -21.78
C ASP A 82 -5.13 18.15 -22.96
N SER A 83 -4.60 18.07 -24.20
CA SER A 83 -5.43 18.12 -25.41
C SER A 83 -6.36 16.90 -25.56
N ASP A 84 -5.88 15.69 -25.26
CA ASP A 84 -6.67 14.46 -25.25
C ASP A 84 -6.14 13.46 -24.20
N PRO A 85 -6.52 13.64 -22.92
CA PRO A 85 -6.04 12.77 -21.84
C PRO A 85 -6.56 11.32 -21.96
N PHE A 86 -7.65 11.11 -22.70
CA PHE A 86 -8.24 9.79 -22.88
C PHE A 86 -7.51 8.95 -23.93
N ALA A 87 -6.97 9.58 -24.99
CA ALA A 87 -6.18 8.87 -26.01
C ALA A 87 -4.95 8.16 -25.43
N VAL A 88 -4.36 8.75 -24.38
CA VAL A 88 -3.12 8.28 -23.73
C VAL A 88 -3.37 7.64 -22.36
N ARG A 89 -4.64 7.40 -22.00
CA ARG A 89 -5.02 6.73 -20.77
C ARG A 89 -4.42 5.32 -20.71
N ASP A 90 -3.91 4.95 -19.54
CA ASP A 90 -3.33 3.65 -19.22
C ASP A 90 -2.07 3.30 -20.06
N GLN A 91 -1.48 4.29 -20.74
CA GLN A 91 -0.22 4.13 -21.48
C GLN A 91 1.00 4.45 -20.62
N TYR A 92 2.14 3.84 -20.95
CA TYR A 92 3.43 4.14 -20.34
C TYR A 92 4.06 5.34 -21.05
N VAL A 93 4.25 6.43 -20.31
CA VAL A 93 4.63 7.73 -20.86
C VAL A 93 5.87 8.27 -20.16
N ARG A 94 6.65 9.07 -20.89
CA ARG A 94 7.77 9.87 -20.40
C ARG A 94 7.39 11.34 -20.48
N VAL A 95 7.44 12.02 -19.35
CA VAL A 95 7.14 13.45 -19.23
C VAL A 95 8.28 14.18 -18.55
N THR A 96 8.53 15.41 -18.99
CA THR A 96 9.56 16.30 -18.44
C THR A 96 8.90 17.58 -17.97
N GLY A 97 9.22 18.02 -16.76
CA GLY A 97 8.73 19.29 -16.23
C GLY A 97 9.49 19.73 -15.00
N ARG A 98 9.09 20.86 -14.42
CA ARG A 98 9.66 21.38 -13.17
C ARG A 98 8.97 20.73 -11.99
N PHE A 99 9.75 20.14 -11.10
CA PHE A 99 9.27 19.51 -9.88
C PHE A 99 8.65 20.53 -8.93
N PHE A 100 7.53 20.16 -8.32
CA PHE A 100 7.00 20.86 -7.16
C PHE A 100 6.47 19.89 -6.11
N ALA A 101 6.73 20.18 -4.84
CA ALA A 101 6.25 19.39 -3.72
C ALA A 101 4.79 19.76 -3.40
N GLN A 102 3.96 18.74 -3.15
CA GLN A 102 2.57 18.95 -2.73
C GLN A 102 2.43 18.66 -1.24
N THR A 103 1.69 19.52 -0.55
CA THR A 103 1.37 19.32 0.87
C THR A 103 0.38 18.16 0.98
N PRO A 104 0.73 17.07 1.71
CA PRO A 104 -0.19 15.95 1.88
C PRO A 104 -1.47 16.37 2.61
N VAL A 105 -2.61 15.84 2.17
CA VAL A 105 -3.88 16.05 2.87
C VAL A 105 -3.82 15.38 4.25
N ALA A 106 -3.96 16.18 5.31
CA ALA A 106 -3.78 15.73 6.71
C ALA A 106 -4.98 14.98 7.32
N CYS A 107 -6.06 14.79 6.57
CA CYS A 107 -7.31 14.26 7.12
C CYS A 107 -7.34 12.72 7.17
N VAL A 108 -8.11 12.20 8.15
CA VAL A 108 -8.36 10.76 8.32
C VAL A 108 -9.85 10.53 8.58
N PRO A 109 -10.54 9.65 7.82
CA PRO A 109 -10.05 8.91 6.66
C PRO A 109 -9.97 9.83 5.42
N ASN A 110 -8.93 9.62 4.61
CA ASN A 110 -8.80 10.20 3.28
C ASN A 110 -8.99 9.10 2.22
N LYS A 111 -9.85 9.37 1.22
CA LYS A 111 -10.19 8.47 0.11
C LYS A 111 -9.59 8.98 -1.20
N GLY A 112 -9.21 8.03 -2.06
CA GLY A 112 -8.63 8.29 -3.38
C GLY A 112 -7.10 8.27 -3.43
N PRO A 113 -6.51 8.49 -4.63
CA PRO A 113 -5.07 8.65 -4.79
C PRO A 113 -4.56 9.86 -3.98
N ARG A 114 -3.31 9.78 -3.52
CA ARG A 114 -2.68 10.83 -2.72
C ARG A 114 -1.43 11.35 -3.42
N PRO A 115 -1.58 12.28 -4.38
CA PRO A 115 -0.43 12.98 -4.95
C PRO A 115 0.37 13.65 -3.84
N ARG A 116 1.69 13.55 -3.96
CA ARG A 116 2.64 14.15 -3.00
C ARG A 116 3.59 15.11 -3.68
N TRP A 117 3.58 15.14 -5.00
CA TRP A 117 4.43 15.97 -5.82
C TRP A 117 3.75 16.09 -7.18
N GLY A 118 4.25 16.99 -8.01
CA GLY A 118 3.86 17.05 -9.40
C GLY A 118 4.94 17.65 -10.27
N LEU A 119 4.59 17.84 -11.53
CA LEU A 119 5.41 18.54 -12.51
C LEU A 119 4.63 19.69 -13.11
N ILE A 120 5.33 20.78 -13.42
CA ILE A 120 4.80 21.94 -14.15
C ILE A 120 5.60 22.15 -15.43
N ALA A 121 4.93 22.18 -16.56
CA ALA A 121 5.48 22.57 -17.85
C ALA A 121 4.40 23.23 -18.70
N ASP A 122 4.78 24.16 -19.58
CA ASP A 122 3.86 24.86 -20.49
C ASP A 122 2.67 25.56 -19.80
N GLY A 123 2.85 25.95 -18.54
CA GLY A 123 1.78 26.56 -17.72
C GLY A 123 0.73 25.57 -17.20
N LEU A 124 0.89 24.27 -17.48
CA LEU A 124 0.05 23.19 -17.03
C LEU A 124 0.69 22.47 -15.84
N GLN A 125 -0.16 21.96 -14.96
CA GLN A 125 0.23 21.21 -13.78
C GLN A 125 -0.24 19.76 -13.90
N MET A 126 0.65 18.83 -13.58
CA MET A 126 0.34 17.41 -13.51
C MET A 126 0.64 16.87 -12.12
N ASP A 127 -0.29 16.10 -11.58
CA ASP A 127 -0.13 15.44 -10.28
C ASP A 127 0.59 14.10 -10.41
N GLY A 128 1.53 13.85 -9.51
CA GLY A 128 2.34 12.64 -9.44
C GLY A 128 2.02 11.79 -8.22
N VAL A 129 1.79 10.50 -8.45
CA VAL A 129 1.63 9.47 -7.42
C VAL A 129 2.72 8.42 -7.59
N GLY A 130 3.27 7.93 -6.48
CA GLY A 130 4.40 7.00 -6.49
C GLY A 130 5.70 7.69 -6.10
N LEU A 131 6.83 7.01 -6.35
CA LEU A 131 8.19 7.45 -6.05
C LEU A 131 8.30 8.17 -4.70
N ARG A 132 8.45 7.37 -3.63
CA ARG A 132 8.55 7.88 -2.26
C ARG A 132 9.76 8.83 -2.14
N ASP A 133 9.62 9.80 -1.25
CA ASP A 133 10.70 10.69 -0.82
C ASP A 133 11.25 11.66 -1.89
N LEU A 134 10.66 11.77 -3.08
CA LEU A 134 11.10 12.76 -4.09
C LEU A 134 11.19 14.19 -3.55
N GLN A 135 10.27 14.60 -2.68
CA GLN A 135 10.29 15.93 -2.04
C GLN A 135 11.57 16.21 -1.22
N THR A 136 12.25 15.16 -0.77
CA THR A 136 13.51 15.26 0.00
C THR A 136 14.75 15.11 -0.88
N LEU A 137 14.58 14.62 -2.11
CA LEU A 137 15.65 14.26 -3.04
C LEU A 137 15.79 15.22 -4.20
N VAL A 138 14.71 15.92 -4.55
CA VAL A 138 14.64 16.81 -5.70
C VAL A 138 14.32 18.20 -5.17
N PRO A 139 15.19 19.19 -5.40
CA PRO A 139 14.89 20.55 -4.98
C PRO A 139 13.69 21.10 -5.75
N GLU A 140 12.91 21.96 -5.08
CA GLU A 140 11.76 22.62 -5.67
C GLU A 140 12.16 23.37 -6.96
N GLY A 141 11.40 23.20 -8.03
CA GLY A 141 11.64 23.83 -9.33
C GLY A 141 12.69 23.13 -10.20
N ALA A 142 13.35 22.07 -9.73
CA ALA A 142 14.31 21.31 -10.53
C ALA A 142 13.63 20.63 -11.72
N GLU A 143 14.34 20.56 -12.85
CA GLU A 143 13.86 19.82 -14.02
C GLU A 143 13.94 18.30 -13.75
N LEU A 144 12.81 17.63 -13.89
CA LEU A 144 12.64 16.22 -13.60
C LEU A 144 11.94 15.55 -14.79
N THR A 145 12.54 14.47 -15.28
CA THR A 145 11.95 13.60 -16.30
C THR A 145 11.57 12.27 -15.66
N VAL A 146 10.30 11.89 -15.78
CA VAL A 146 9.71 10.74 -15.09
C VAL A 146 9.01 9.84 -16.10
N ASP A 147 9.20 8.54 -15.91
CA ASP A 147 8.45 7.49 -16.60
C ASP A 147 7.36 6.96 -15.67
N GLY A 148 6.15 6.82 -16.20
CA GLY A 148 5.00 6.35 -15.44
C GLY A 148 3.83 5.96 -16.33
N VAL A 149 2.72 5.57 -15.69
CA VAL A 149 1.47 5.28 -16.39
C VAL A 149 0.50 6.43 -16.18
N TRP A 150 -0.08 6.94 -17.27
CA TRP A 150 -1.10 7.98 -17.18
C TRP A 150 -2.44 7.37 -16.74
N ARG A 151 -2.98 7.80 -15.60
CA ARG A 151 -4.14 7.16 -14.97
C ARG A 151 -5.29 8.12 -14.76
N LEU A 152 -6.49 7.56 -14.86
CA LEU A 152 -7.74 8.16 -14.45
C LEU A 152 -8.27 7.46 -13.21
N TYR A 153 -8.47 8.22 -12.13
CA TYR A 153 -9.24 7.77 -10.98
C TYR A 153 -10.64 8.38 -11.02
N GLU A 154 -11.65 7.52 -10.84
CA GLU A 154 -13.04 7.93 -10.67
C GLU A 154 -13.57 7.29 -9.38
N GLY A 155 -13.94 8.11 -8.41
CA GLY A 155 -14.38 7.60 -7.12
C GLY A 155 -14.41 8.65 -6.01
N PRO A 156 -14.62 8.24 -4.75
CA PRO A 156 -14.66 9.16 -3.63
C PRO A 156 -13.31 9.86 -3.42
N LEU A 157 -13.29 11.19 -3.55
CA LEU A 157 -12.09 12.02 -3.42
C LEU A 157 -12.19 12.94 -2.22
N GLY A 158 -11.20 12.85 -1.32
CA GLY A 158 -11.04 13.79 -0.22
C GLY A 158 -11.33 13.19 1.15
N CYS A 159 -11.84 14.03 2.05
CA CYS A 159 -11.90 13.77 3.47
C CYS A 159 -13.30 13.34 3.94
N GLY A 160 -13.34 12.45 4.92
CA GLY A 160 -14.57 12.05 5.61
C GLY A 160 -15.04 10.64 5.27
N LYS A 161 -16.16 10.24 5.86
CA LYS A 161 -16.72 8.90 5.68
C LYS A 161 -17.28 8.69 4.27
N GLU A 162 -17.85 9.75 3.70
CA GLU A 162 -18.54 9.72 2.42
C GLU A 162 -18.19 10.99 1.62
N PRO A 163 -16.93 11.08 1.12
CA PRO A 163 -16.52 12.23 0.33
C PRO A 163 -17.20 12.21 -1.05
N PRO A 164 -17.30 13.38 -1.71
CA PRO A 164 -17.90 13.46 -3.03
C PRO A 164 -17.16 12.57 -4.04
N VAL A 165 -17.92 12.00 -4.97
CA VAL A 165 -17.34 11.31 -6.13
C VAL A 165 -16.76 12.36 -7.06
N GLY A 166 -15.51 12.16 -7.47
CA GLY A 166 -14.84 13.02 -8.42
C GLY A 166 -13.88 12.25 -9.30
N THR A 167 -13.27 13.00 -10.21
CA THR A 167 -12.34 12.50 -11.21
C THR A 167 -10.97 13.13 -10.98
N LEU A 168 -9.92 12.32 -11.00
CA LEU A 168 -8.53 12.79 -10.87
C LEU A 168 -7.66 12.12 -11.93
N TRP A 169 -7.00 12.94 -12.74
CA TRP A 169 -5.92 12.51 -13.62
C TRP A 169 -4.59 12.63 -12.89
N TYR A 170 -3.76 11.59 -12.98
CA TYR A 170 -2.45 11.59 -12.36
C TYR A 170 -1.48 10.67 -13.08
N LEU A 171 -0.19 10.96 -12.94
CA LEU A 171 0.88 10.06 -13.35
C LEU A 171 1.21 9.09 -12.21
N GLU A 172 1.00 7.80 -12.45
CA GLU A 172 1.54 6.74 -11.60
C GLU A 172 3.01 6.52 -11.96
N ALA A 173 3.88 7.29 -11.31
CA ALA A 173 5.30 7.30 -11.58
C ALA A 173 5.99 6.02 -11.10
N GLN A 174 6.81 5.46 -11.98
CA GLN A 174 7.54 4.22 -11.72
C GLN A 174 9.04 4.44 -11.66
N ARG A 175 9.58 5.37 -12.45
CA ARG A 175 11.02 5.60 -12.57
C ARG A 175 11.34 7.06 -12.83
N VAL A 176 12.38 7.58 -12.18
CA VAL A 176 13.02 8.84 -12.59
C VAL A 176 14.03 8.54 -13.70
N TYR A 177 13.90 9.21 -14.84
CA TYR A 177 14.86 9.15 -15.94
C TYR A 177 15.97 10.20 -15.76
N GLN A 178 15.60 11.43 -15.38
CA GLN A 178 16.52 12.53 -15.08
C GLN A 178 15.98 13.35 -13.90
N PRO A 179 16.84 13.90 -13.01
CA PRO A 179 18.29 13.75 -13.03
C PRO A 179 18.72 12.37 -12.54
N ASN A 180 19.82 11.85 -13.10
CA ASN A 180 20.47 10.62 -12.65
C ASN A 180 21.96 10.90 -12.46
N PRO A 181 22.51 10.82 -11.23
CA PRO A 181 21.83 10.46 -9.99
C PRO A 181 20.86 11.55 -9.48
N LEU A 182 19.90 11.16 -8.65
CA LEU A 182 19.15 12.11 -7.82
C LEU A 182 20.13 12.72 -6.81
N LEU A 183 20.38 14.01 -6.92
CA LEU A 183 21.33 14.71 -6.05
C LEU A 183 20.68 14.96 -4.70
N PHE A 184 21.23 14.36 -3.65
CA PHE A 184 20.89 14.71 -2.27
C PHE A 184 21.54 16.06 -1.96
N ASP A 185 20.74 17.07 -1.60
CA ASP A 185 21.16 18.47 -1.35
C ASP A 185 22.04 18.65 -0.07
N ASN A 186 22.77 17.60 0.34
CA ASN A 186 23.74 17.63 1.44
C ASN A 186 25.17 17.32 0.98
N PHE A 187 25.40 17.14 -0.32
CA PHE A 187 26.76 17.10 -0.86
C PHE A 187 26.93 18.29 -1.78
N GLU A 188 27.41 19.40 -1.20
CA GLU A 188 28.42 20.19 -1.91
C GLU A 188 29.51 19.21 -2.33
N PHE A 189 29.43 18.70 -3.56
CA PHE A 189 30.64 18.34 -4.28
C PHE A 189 31.33 19.67 -4.61
N THR A 190 31.91 20.31 -3.60
CA THR A 190 32.99 21.27 -3.79
C THR A 190 34.10 20.45 -4.44
N THR A 191 34.12 20.42 -5.76
CA THR A 191 35.25 19.89 -6.51
C THR A 191 36.49 20.68 -6.05
N PRO A 192 37.52 20.07 -5.43
CA PRO A 192 38.71 20.81 -5.00
C PRO A 192 39.64 21.20 -6.17
N PHE A 193 39.22 21.04 -7.43
CA PHE A 193 40.06 21.24 -8.61
C PHE A 193 39.49 22.29 -9.57
N ALA A 194 39.31 23.52 -9.09
CA ALA A 194 39.19 24.69 -9.97
C ALA A 194 39.77 25.94 -9.32
N ARG A 195 41.03 25.88 -8.89
CA ARG A 195 41.84 27.10 -8.71
C ARG A 195 43.30 26.85 -9.07
N VAL A 196 43.55 26.66 -10.36
CA VAL A 196 44.86 26.95 -10.96
C VAL A 196 44.64 28.13 -11.89
N GLY A 197 45.16 29.28 -11.48
CA GLY A 197 44.97 30.54 -12.19
C GLY A 197 45.69 31.71 -11.50
N ASN A 198 47.00 31.56 -11.34
CA ASN A 198 48.04 32.60 -11.33
C ASN A 198 47.88 33.79 -10.37
N SER A 199 48.48 33.67 -9.20
CA SER A 199 49.11 34.80 -8.52
C SER A 199 50.52 34.98 -9.08
N ALA A 200 50.68 35.87 -10.05
CA ALA A 200 51.98 36.43 -10.38
C ALA A 200 52.00 37.88 -9.90
N SER A 201 52.81 38.11 -8.87
CA SER A 201 53.24 39.40 -8.36
C SER A 201 54.04 40.18 -9.41
N GLU A 202 53.94 41.51 -9.38
CA GLU A 202 55.02 42.53 -9.47
C GLU A 202 54.41 43.88 -9.94
N LEU A 203 54.27 44.94 -9.13
CA LEU A 203 55.23 45.82 -8.42
C LEU A 203 55.71 47.02 -9.26
N GLY A 204 55.28 48.23 -8.87
CA GLY A 204 55.89 49.53 -9.21
C GLY A 204 55.63 50.06 -10.64
N THR A 205 55.64 51.34 -10.98
CA THR A 205 56.17 52.54 -10.33
C THR A 205 55.57 53.78 -11.02
N SER A 206 55.56 54.87 -10.26
CA SER A 206 55.17 56.26 -10.52
C SER A 206 55.64 56.94 -11.82
N THR A 207 54.75 57.77 -12.40
CA THR A 207 54.92 59.10 -13.06
C THR A 207 55.96 59.25 -14.21
N PRO A 208 55.86 60.28 -15.08
CA PRO A 208 55.80 61.73 -14.79
C PRO A 208 54.52 62.44 -15.24
#